data_AF-A0A938SVI4-F1
#
_entry.id   AF-A0A938SVI4-F1
#
_cell.length_a   1.000
_cell.length_b   1.000
_cell.length_c   1.000
_cell.angle_alpha   90.00
_cell.angle_beta   90.00
_cell.angle_gamma   90.00
#
_symmetry.space_group_name_H-M   'P 1'
#
loop_
_entity.id
_entity.type
_entity.pdbx_description
1 polymer ?
#
loop_
_entity_poly.entity_id
_entity_poly.type
_entity_poly.pdbx_seq_one_letter_code
_entity_poly.pdbx_strand_id
1 'polypeptide(L)'
;MKIPTMLLVLGALSSSAHAAVRYVNVNLTSGADDGSSWDNAYRSVDGVSRALTAAVSGDQVWVAKGTYEPTSGTTRTVFITMKTGVAVYGGFAGTEATLAERDHVANATILTGDLSRNDDGTTTNFADNSYHVVAATGVAATAVLDGFRVTGGYANGATASNYDKGGGIIILSNGQPTIRNCTFIGNRCTFGGGAGYVLSAGGSFTDCDFIDNLGGSYGGAFDTNAGAVTWTGCLFRNNQAARAGAIETYGVANRSITNCVFIQNRATSSNSGGAVWSGNSATVTVRNCTFVANTSATTTGAGYLNTGGTSNLANCVFWNNTGSNGSTTNNQVTTSGGTTTVTYSLVQGGATGTGNISTTPLFVNLATYDLRLQQQSPGVDAGNSSLIPTGITVDHDGLPRRVDIVATPDTGVGAPVVDMGAFETQVPPPPPCPADVNGDGTVDGADLGLVVGNWSGSGSGDIDANGTVDGADLGLLLSAWGACP
;
A
#
# COMPACT_ATOMS: atom_id res chain seq x y z
N MET A 1 -63.09 -46.49 -15.91
CA MET A 1 -62.66 -45.24 -15.27
C MET A 1 -61.16 -45.32 -15.05
N LYS A 2 -60.35 -44.80 -15.99
CA LYS A 2 -58.89 -44.69 -15.85
C LYS A 2 -58.58 -43.20 -15.92
N ILE A 3 -58.10 -42.64 -14.82
CA ILE A 3 -57.65 -41.25 -14.72
C ILE A 3 -56.15 -41.27 -15.00
N PRO A 4 -55.61 -40.49 -15.96
CA PRO A 4 -54.17 -40.42 -16.16
C PRO A 4 -53.57 -39.42 -15.16
N THR A 5 -52.56 -39.88 -14.42
CA THR A 5 -51.77 -39.07 -13.51
C THR A 5 -50.81 -38.21 -14.33
N MET A 6 -51.02 -36.89 -14.35
CA MET A 6 -50.13 -35.94 -15.00
C MET A 6 -48.96 -35.63 -14.07
N LEU A 7 -47.76 -36.10 -14.44
CA LEU A 7 -46.52 -35.83 -13.71
C LEU A 7 -46.07 -34.40 -14.02
N LEU A 8 -46.21 -33.50 -13.05
CA LEU A 8 -45.72 -32.13 -13.13
C LEU A 8 -44.19 -32.12 -12.88
N VAL A 9 -43.40 -32.01 -13.94
CA VAL A 9 -41.95 -31.77 -13.83
C VAL A 9 -41.75 -30.30 -13.49
N LEU A 10 -41.40 -30.02 -12.23
CA LEU A 10 -41.02 -28.68 -11.78
C LEU A 10 -39.58 -28.43 -12.27
N GLY A 11 -39.44 -27.73 -13.40
CA GLY A 11 -38.14 -27.25 -13.86
C GLY A 11 -37.61 -26.19 -12.90
N ALA A 12 -36.59 -26.54 -12.12
CA ALA A 12 -35.84 -25.57 -11.34
C ALA A 12 -35.12 -24.62 -12.29
N LEU A 13 -35.69 -23.44 -12.52
CA LEU A 13 -34.99 -22.32 -13.12
C LEU A 13 -33.92 -21.87 -12.13
N SER A 14 -32.70 -22.37 -12.29
CA SER A 14 -31.52 -21.77 -11.66
C SER A 14 -31.30 -20.40 -12.29
N SER A 15 -31.89 -19.35 -11.73
CA SER A 15 -31.44 -17.99 -12.02
C SER A 15 -30.00 -17.89 -11.53
N SER A 16 -29.05 -17.76 -12.45
CA SER A 16 -27.72 -17.26 -12.12
C SER A 16 -27.93 -15.88 -11.50
N ALA A 17 -27.84 -15.76 -10.17
CA ALA A 17 -27.84 -14.47 -9.51
C ALA A 17 -26.61 -13.71 -10.05
N HIS A 18 -26.86 -12.72 -10.90
CA HIS A 18 -25.81 -11.80 -11.32
C HIS A 18 -25.36 -11.02 -10.08
N ALA A 19 -24.04 -10.92 -9.90
CA ALA A 19 -23.44 -10.00 -8.95
C ALA A 19 -24.06 -8.61 -9.12
N ALA A 20 -24.64 -8.04 -8.06
CA ALA A 20 -25.21 -6.70 -8.12
C ALA A 20 -24.15 -5.66 -7.77
N VAL A 21 -24.21 -4.50 -8.41
CA VAL A 21 -23.48 -3.31 -7.97
C VAL A 21 -24.42 -2.46 -7.12
N ARG A 22 -23.97 -2.08 -5.92
CA ARG A 22 -24.68 -1.17 -5.02
C ARG A 22 -23.97 0.17 -4.98
N TYR A 23 -24.69 1.23 -5.31
CA TYR A 23 -24.13 2.57 -5.44
C TYR A 23 -24.31 3.38 -4.15
N VAL A 24 -23.27 4.13 -3.77
CA VAL A 24 -23.26 4.96 -2.56
C VAL A 24 -22.74 6.36 -2.92
N ASN A 25 -23.52 7.40 -2.63
CA ASN A 25 -23.14 8.79 -2.92
C ASN A 25 -23.74 9.74 -1.88
N VAL A 26 -22.93 10.15 -0.89
CA VAL A 26 -23.37 11.05 0.20
C VAL A 26 -23.77 12.44 -0.28
N ASN A 27 -23.34 12.84 -1.49
CA ASN A 27 -23.64 14.16 -2.05
C ASN A 27 -24.99 14.19 -2.79
N LEU A 28 -25.68 13.07 -2.90
CA LEU A 28 -26.94 12.96 -3.63
C LEU A 28 -28.10 13.57 -2.82
N THR A 29 -28.84 14.50 -3.43
CA THR A 29 -29.92 15.24 -2.76
C THR A 29 -31.31 14.64 -2.96
N SER A 30 -31.50 13.78 -3.97
CA SER A 30 -32.78 13.14 -4.32
C SER A 30 -32.57 11.68 -4.76
N GLY A 31 -33.59 11.02 -5.31
CA GLY A 31 -33.52 9.60 -5.70
C GLY A 31 -34.08 8.64 -4.66
N ALA A 32 -34.11 7.34 -5.00
CA ALA A 32 -34.78 6.33 -4.18
C ALA A 32 -34.01 5.92 -2.91
N ASP A 33 -32.71 6.24 -2.79
CA ASP A 33 -31.86 5.88 -1.64
C ASP A 33 -31.80 4.36 -1.36
N ASP A 34 -31.75 3.57 -2.43
CA ASP A 34 -31.79 2.11 -2.41
C ASP A 34 -30.54 1.44 -3.00
N GLY A 35 -29.62 2.23 -3.56
CA GLY A 35 -28.36 1.76 -4.13
C GLY A 35 -28.49 1.10 -5.50
N SER A 36 -29.63 1.21 -6.19
CA SER A 36 -29.88 0.54 -7.48
C SER A 36 -29.16 1.14 -8.68
N SER A 37 -28.78 2.42 -8.60
CA SER A 37 -28.02 3.17 -9.63
C SER A 37 -27.34 4.38 -8.98
N TRP A 38 -26.50 5.11 -9.71
CA TRP A 38 -25.97 6.39 -9.22
C TRP A 38 -27.06 7.41 -8.85
N ASP A 39 -28.15 7.47 -9.62
CA ASP A 39 -29.30 8.36 -9.37
C ASP A 39 -30.15 7.93 -8.15
N ASN A 40 -30.02 6.67 -7.72
CA ASN A 40 -30.72 6.10 -6.57
C ASN A 40 -29.78 5.63 -5.47
N ALA A 41 -28.53 6.13 -5.46
CA ALA A 41 -27.49 5.67 -4.56
C ALA A 41 -27.87 5.86 -3.08
N TYR A 42 -27.30 5.03 -2.20
CA TYR A 42 -27.39 5.29 -0.76
C TYR A 42 -26.74 6.64 -0.44
N ARG A 43 -27.51 7.58 0.10
CA ARG A 43 -27.16 9.02 0.13
C ARG A 43 -26.85 9.61 1.49
N SER A 44 -26.93 8.83 2.56
CA SER A 44 -26.57 9.27 3.91
C SER A 44 -25.10 9.00 4.24
N VAL A 45 -24.59 9.63 5.31
CA VAL A 45 -23.20 9.45 5.77
C VAL A 45 -22.87 7.99 6.10
N ASP A 46 -23.86 7.23 6.57
CA ASP A 46 -23.79 5.79 6.83
C ASP A 46 -24.13 4.91 5.60
N GLY A 47 -24.19 5.51 4.41
CA GLY A 47 -24.57 4.84 3.17
C GLY A 47 -23.72 3.61 2.84
N VAL A 48 -22.43 3.60 3.20
CA VAL A 48 -21.55 2.43 3.05
C VAL A 48 -22.02 1.27 3.94
N SER A 49 -22.34 1.55 5.21
CA SER A 49 -22.88 0.54 6.15
C SER A 49 -24.23 -0.01 5.68
N ARG A 50 -25.10 0.85 5.14
CA ARG A 50 -26.40 0.44 4.57
C ARG A 50 -26.23 -0.44 3.33
N ALA A 51 -25.34 -0.06 2.40
CA ALA A 51 -25.02 -0.85 1.21
C ALA A 51 -24.45 -2.22 1.58
N LEU A 52 -23.51 -2.25 2.52
CA LEU A 52 -22.95 -3.49 3.04
C LEU A 52 -24.02 -4.36 3.70
N THR A 53 -24.96 -3.78 4.45
CA THR A 53 -26.07 -4.54 5.05
C THR A 53 -26.91 -5.24 3.99
N ALA A 54 -27.23 -4.54 2.90
CA ALA A 54 -28.00 -5.10 1.77
C ALA A 54 -27.18 -6.08 0.89
N ALA A 55 -25.85 -5.96 0.88
CA ALA A 55 -24.98 -6.77 0.05
C ALA A 55 -24.91 -8.24 0.47
N VAL A 56 -24.84 -9.11 -0.54
CA VAL A 56 -24.63 -10.56 -0.43
C VAL A 56 -23.34 -10.96 -1.16
N SER A 57 -22.83 -12.16 -0.87
CA SER A 57 -21.62 -12.67 -1.54
C SER A 57 -21.77 -12.66 -3.07
N GLY A 58 -20.81 -12.06 -3.75
CA GLY A 58 -20.82 -11.77 -5.18
C GLY A 58 -21.02 -10.29 -5.50
N ASP A 59 -21.66 -9.52 -4.61
CA ASP A 59 -21.94 -8.10 -4.84
C ASP A 59 -20.67 -7.23 -4.79
N GLN A 60 -20.76 -6.09 -5.47
CA GLN A 60 -19.84 -4.97 -5.32
C GLN A 60 -20.56 -3.76 -4.72
N VAL A 61 -19.84 -2.95 -3.96
CA VAL A 61 -20.29 -1.65 -3.46
C VAL A 61 -19.39 -0.57 -4.06
N TRP A 62 -19.96 0.32 -4.86
CA TRP A 62 -19.25 1.42 -5.51
C TRP A 62 -19.58 2.72 -4.77
N VAL A 63 -18.53 3.39 -4.28
CA VAL A 63 -18.66 4.54 -3.40
C VAL A 63 -18.07 5.77 -4.07
N ALA A 64 -18.93 6.76 -4.31
CA ALA A 64 -18.51 8.05 -4.85
C ALA A 64 -17.57 8.80 -3.89
N LYS A 65 -16.86 9.79 -4.40
CA LYS A 65 -16.05 10.71 -3.60
C LYS A 65 -16.92 11.39 -2.54
N GLY A 66 -16.37 11.55 -1.35
CA GLY A 66 -17.10 12.08 -0.22
C GLY A 66 -16.62 11.49 1.10
N THR A 67 -17.23 11.96 2.19
CA THR A 67 -16.92 11.55 3.56
C THR A 67 -18.08 10.77 4.14
N TYR A 68 -17.79 9.55 4.57
CA TYR A 68 -18.73 8.55 5.06
C TYR A 68 -18.35 8.14 6.48
N GLU A 69 -19.36 7.88 7.29
CA GLU A 69 -19.24 7.54 8.71
C GLU A 69 -19.81 6.13 8.95
N PRO A 70 -19.37 5.40 9.98
CA PRO A 70 -19.98 4.12 10.32
C PRO A 70 -21.48 4.18 10.62
N THR A 71 -21.95 5.31 11.13
CA THR A 71 -23.33 5.55 11.59
C THR A 71 -23.70 7.01 11.36
N SER A 72 -25.00 7.30 11.21
CA SER A 72 -25.52 8.67 11.23
C SER A 72 -25.81 9.18 12.65
N GLY A 73 -25.57 8.36 13.67
CA GLY A 73 -25.73 8.70 15.08
C GLY A 73 -24.39 8.97 15.77
N THR A 74 -24.40 9.00 17.11
CA THR A 74 -23.22 9.30 17.94
C THR A 74 -22.63 8.06 18.62
N THR A 75 -23.05 6.86 18.22
CA THR A 75 -22.64 5.61 18.86
C THR A 75 -21.26 5.16 18.38
N ARG A 76 -20.25 5.39 19.21
CA ARG A 76 -18.82 5.12 18.93
C ARG A 76 -18.46 3.64 18.71
N THR A 77 -19.33 2.71 19.11
CA THR A 77 -19.11 1.27 18.93
C THR A 77 -19.58 0.74 17.58
N VAL A 78 -20.17 1.58 16.73
CA VAL A 78 -20.55 1.21 15.37
C VAL A 78 -19.35 1.38 14.44
N PHE A 79 -19.12 0.39 13.57
CA PHE A 79 -18.03 0.36 12.60
C PHE A 79 -18.54 -0.18 11.26
N ILE A 80 -17.84 0.15 10.18
CA ILE A 80 -18.10 -0.39 8.84
C ILE A 80 -17.63 -1.85 8.82
N THR A 81 -18.56 -2.78 8.62
CA THR A 81 -18.27 -4.22 8.70
C THR A 81 -18.03 -4.80 7.32
N MET A 82 -16.81 -5.25 7.05
CA MET A 82 -16.47 -5.98 5.82
C MET A 82 -17.24 -7.31 5.75
N LYS A 83 -17.56 -7.78 4.54
CA LYS A 83 -18.31 -9.03 4.32
C LYS A 83 -17.59 -9.96 3.36
N THR A 84 -17.50 -11.24 3.71
CA THR A 84 -17.01 -12.30 2.81
C THR A 84 -17.78 -12.28 1.49
N GLY A 85 -17.05 -12.25 0.38
CA GLY A 85 -17.62 -12.25 -0.96
C GLY A 85 -18.08 -10.87 -1.45
N VAL A 86 -17.90 -9.80 -0.68
CA VAL A 86 -18.30 -8.45 -1.07
C VAL A 86 -17.05 -7.59 -1.24
N ALA A 87 -16.94 -6.94 -2.41
CA ALA A 87 -15.88 -5.97 -2.67
C ALA A 87 -16.41 -4.55 -2.57
N VAL A 88 -15.73 -3.70 -1.81
CA VAL A 88 -16.07 -2.28 -1.62
C VAL A 88 -14.99 -1.43 -2.27
N TYR A 89 -15.39 -0.56 -3.19
CA TYR A 89 -14.53 0.27 -4.01
C TYR A 89 -14.86 1.76 -3.82
N GLY A 90 -13.89 2.56 -3.37
CA GLY A 90 -13.95 4.03 -3.34
C GLY A 90 -13.22 4.62 -4.55
N GLY A 91 -13.44 5.88 -4.92
CA GLY A 91 -12.77 6.47 -6.10
C GLY A 91 -13.68 6.81 -7.27
N PHE A 92 -14.99 6.80 -7.09
CA PHE A 92 -15.93 7.15 -8.16
C PHE A 92 -16.30 8.63 -8.11
N ALA A 93 -16.49 9.27 -9.25
CA ALA A 93 -17.14 10.56 -9.39
C ALA A 93 -18.66 10.45 -9.19
N GLY A 94 -19.23 9.25 -9.40
CA GLY A 94 -20.66 8.97 -9.29
C GLY A 94 -21.37 8.96 -10.63
N THR A 95 -20.64 8.73 -11.72
CA THR A 95 -21.16 8.70 -13.10
C THR A 95 -20.65 7.52 -13.91
N GLU A 96 -19.71 6.75 -13.35
CA GLU A 96 -19.01 5.67 -14.04
C GLU A 96 -19.95 4.50 -14.34
N ALA A 97 -19.81 3.94 -15.54
CA ALA A 97 -20.51 2.74 -15.98
C ALA A 97 -19.72 1.47 -15.66
N THR A 98 -18.40 1.57 -15.52
CA THR A 98 -17.50 0.43 -15.29
C THR A 98 -16.51 0.68 -14.16
N LEU A 99 -16.03 -0.39 -13.52
CA LEU A 99 -15.03 -0.29 -12.45
C LEU A 99 -13.70 0.32 -12.94
N ALA A 100 -13.37 0.16 -14.22
CA ALA A 100 -12.12 0.64 -14.80
C ALA A 100 -12.07 2.16 -15.01
N GLU A 101 -13.23 2.84 -15.02
CA GLU A 101 -13.32 4.30 -15.10
C GLU A 101 -12.99 4.99 -13.76
N ARG A 102 -12.91 4.21 -12.67
CA ARG A 102 -12.63 4.69 -11.32
C ARG A 102 -11.22 5.27 -11.21
N ASP A 103 -11.13 6.48 -10.66
CA ASP A 103 -9.87 7.13 -10.29
C ASP A 103 -9.83 7.34 -8.77
N HIS A 104 -9.24 6.38 -8.05
CA HIS A 104 -9.16 6.42 -6.58
C HIS A 104 -8.20 7.49 -6.03
N VAL A 105 -7.34 8.06 -6.89
CA VAL A 105 -6.43 9.13 -6.49
C VAL A 105 -7.17 10.47 -6.54
N ALA A 106 -7.82 10.77 -7.67
CA ALA A 106 -8.52 12.03 -7.89
C ALA A 106 -9.86 12.12 -7.15
N ASN A 107 -10.61 11.01 -7.05
CA ASN A 107 -11.94 10.98 -6.42
C ASN A 107 -11.86 10.46 -4.98
N ALA A 108 -11.31 11.27 -4.08
CA ALA A 108 -11.14 10.88 -2.68
C ALA A 108 -12.43 10.38 -2.00
N THR A 109 -12.43 9.11 -1.57
CA THR A 109 -13.48 8.52 -0.73
C THR A 109 -12.92 8.28 0.68
N ILE A 110 -13.54 8.90 1.68
CA ILE A 110 -13.06 8.94 3.06
C ILE A 110 -14.04 8.19 3.97
N LEU A 111 -13.54 7.20 4.70
CA LEU A 111 -14.22 6.57 5.83
C LEU A 111 -13.68 7.21 7.10
N THR A 112 -14.52 7.93 7.84
CA THR A 112 -14.10 8.65 9.05
C THR A 112 -14.82 8.13 10.28
N GLY A 113 -14.06 8.00 11.37
CA GLY A 113 -14.61 7.78 12.70
C GLY A 113 -15.08 9.07 13.38
N ASP A 114 -14.68 10.26 12.91
CA ASP A 114 -15.12 11.56 13.45
C ASP A 114 -16.62 11.78 13.20
N LEU A 115 -17.44 11.56 14.23
CA LEU A 115 -18.90 11.57 14.14
C LEU A 115 -19.49 12.99 14.23
N SER A 116 -18.70 13.97 14.70
CA SER A 116 -19.11 15.36 14.84
C SER A 116 -18.48 16.29 13.81
N ARG A 117 -17.54 15.77 12.99
CA ARG A 117 -16.78 16.51 11.97
C ARG A 117 -16.04 17.71 12.54
N ASN A 118 -15.46 17.53 13.72
CA ASN A 118 -14.82 18.59 14.49
C ASN A 118 -13.31 18.34 14.74
N ASP A 119 -12.74 17.31 14.10
CA ASP A 119 -11.30 17.06 14.10
C ASP A 119 -10.59 18.06 13.16
N ASP A 120 -10.17 19.19 13.72
CA ASP A 120 -9.53 20.31 13.00
C ASP A 120 -8.01 20.17 12.83
N GLY A 121 -7.49 18.94 12.92
CA GLY A 121 -6.06 18.65 12.85
C GLY A 121 -5.27 19.03 14.11
N THR A 122 -5.95 19.45 15.18
CA THR A 122 -5.33 19.65 16.51
C THR A 122 -5.16 18.31 17.25
N THR A 123 -4.70 18.35 18.50
CA THR A 123 -4.63 17.19 19.42
C THR A 123 -5.83 17.12 20.36
N THR A 124 -6.93 17.78 20.02
CA THR A 124 -8.17 17.84 20.80
C THR A 124 -9.37 17.40 19.96
N ASN A 125 -10.51 17.13 20.61
CA ASN A 125 -11.82 16.81 20.01
C ASN A 125 -12.13 15.37 19.57
N PHE A 126 -11.26 14.38 19.81
CA PHE A 126 -11.56 12.98 19.40
C PHE A 126 -12.61 12.25 20.26
N ALA A 127 -13.30 12.92 21.17
CA ALA A 127 -14.11 12.26 22.21
C ALA A 127 -15.35 11.54 21.63
N ASP A 128 -15.85 12.02 20.50
CA ASP A 128 -16.99 11.46 19.77
C ASP A 128 -16.58 10.46 18.69
N ASN A 129 -15.29 10.37 18.36
CA ASN A 129 -14.80 9.50 17.30
C ASN A 129 -15.11 8.02 17.54
N SER A 130 -15.59 7.32 16.53
CA SER A 130 -15.75 5.86 16.57
C SER A 130 -14.46 5.18 17.03
N TYR A 131 -14.59 4.14 17.87
CA TYR A 131 -13.42 3.41 18.37
C TYR A 131 -12.65 2.76 17.23
N HIS A 132 -13.38 2.18 16.28
CA HIS A 132 -12.87 1.55 15.07
C HIS A 132 -13.65 2.10 13.88
N VAL A 133 -12.98 2.41 12.77
CA VAL A 133 -13.68 2.83 11.54
C VAL A 133 -14.18 1.60 10.78
N VAL A 134 -13.32 0.59 10.63
CA VAL A 134 -13.58 -0.62 9.85
C VAL A 134 -13.34 -1.87 10.70
N ALA A 135 -14.18 -2.90 10.53
CA ALA A 135 -13.98 -4.21 11.15
C ALA A 135 -14.02 -5.34 10.11
N ALA A 136 -13.10 -6.29 10.26
CA ALA A 136 -12.96 -7.48 9.45
C ALA A 136 -12.93 -8.74 10.33
N THR A 137 -14.05 -9.04 10.97
CA THR A 137 -14.16 -10.16 11.92
C THR A 137 -14.64 -11.42 11.20
N GLY A 138 -13.81 -12.47 11.16
CA GLY A 138 -14.19 -13.76 10.58
C GLY A 138 -14.48 -13.75 9.07
N VAL A 139 -13.98 -12.74 8.36
CA VAL A 139 -14.16 -12.61 6.90
C VAL A 139 -13.06 -13.35 6.13
N ALA A 140 -13.35 -13.80 4.91
CA ALA A 140 -12.33 -14.36 4.00
C ALA A 140 -11.68 -13.26 3.13
N ALA A 141 -10.66 -13.65 2.34
CA ALA A 141 -9.95 -12.75 1.41
C ALA A 141 -10.84 -12.14 0.32
N THR A 142 -12.02 -12.71 0.10
CA THR A 142 -13.03 -12.14 -0.81
C THR A 142 -13.76 -10.94 -0.20
N ALA A 143 -13.52 -10.60 1.06
CA ALA A 143 -13.90 -9.31 1.63
C ALA A 143 -12.84 -8.26 1.26
N VAL A 144 -13.17 -7.37 0.32
CA VAL A 144 -12.22 -6.42 -0.26
C VAL A 144 -12.56 -4.98 0.13
N LEU A 145 -11.54 -4.22 0.53
CA LEU A 145 -11.60 -2.76 0.69
C LEU A 145 -10.54 -2.12 -0.21
N ASP A 146 -10.95 -1.29 -1.16
CA ASP A 146 -10.07 -0.73 -2.19
C ASP A 146 -10.33 0.76 -2.46
N GLY A 147 -9.29 1.59 -2.35
CA GLY A 147 -9.35 3.00 -2.76
C GLY A 147 -9.94 3.95 -1.71
N PHE A 148 -9.74 3.66 -0.42
CA PHE A 148 -10.29 4.47 0.67
C PHE A 148 -9.22 5.16 1.50
N ARG A 149 -9.53 6.37 1.97
CA ARG A 149 -8.84 6.98 3.11
C ARG A 149 -9.61 6.61 4.39
N VAL A 150 -8.96 5.98 5.36
CA VAL A 150 -9.52 5.58 6.65
C VAL A 150 -8.91 6.45 7.75
N THR A 151 -9.74 7.23 8.43
CA THR A 151 -9.29 8.23 9.42
C THR A 151 -10.26 8.38 10.59
N GLY A 152 -9.89 9.17 11.59
CA GLY A 152 -10.78 9.51 12.71
C GLY A 152 -11.09 8.34 13.65
N GLY A 153 -10.41 7.20 13.55
CA GLY A 153 -10.55 6.12 14.53
C GLY A 153 -9.87 6.46 15.86
N TYR A 154 -10.52 6.25 17.00
CA TYR A 154 -9.94 6.48 18.33
C TYR A 154 -10.32 5.42 19.37
N ALA A 155 -9.62 4.28 19.34
CA ALA A 155 -9.81 3.21 20.32
C ALA A 155 -9.16 3.58 21.66
N ASN A 156 -9.97 4.04 22.62
CA ASN A 156 -9.50 4.59 23.89
C ASN A 156 -10.11 3.96 25.16
N GLY A 157 -10.64 2.74 25.07
CA GLY A 157 -11.11 2.00 26.23
C GLY A 157 -9.97 1.62 27.18
N ALA A 158 -10.28 1.41 28.48
CA ALA A 158 -9.28 1.33 29.55
C ALA A 158 -8.90 -0.10 29.99
N THR A 159 -9.47 -1.14 29.34
CA THR A 159 -9.37 -2.53 29.83
C THR A 159 -8.33 -3.38 29.11
N ALA A 160 -7.62 -2.79 28.12
CA ALA A 160 -6.73 -3.49 27.21
C ALA A 160 -7.37 -4.70 26.50
N SER A 161 -8.71 -4.68 26.36
CA SER A 161 -9.45 -5.68 25.60
C SER A 161 -9.10 -5.62 24.12
N ASN A 162 -9.53 -6.61 23.34
CA ASN A 162 -9.28 -6.60 21.89
C ASN A 162 -9.93 -5.38 21.20
N TYR A 163 -11.08 -4.92 21.71
CA TYR A 163 -11.78 -3.73 21.20
C TYR A 163 -11.19 -2.41 21.73
N ASP A 164 -10.18 -2.46 22.60
CA ASP A 164 -9.43 -1.28 23.02
C ASP A 164 -8.21 -1.02 22.12
N LYS A 165 -8.14 -1.70 20.96
CA LYS A 165 -6.98 -1.71 20.04
C LYS A 165 -7.40 -1.52 18.59
N GLY A 166 -6.59 -0.81 17.80
CA GLY A 166 -6.81 -0.61 16.36
C GLY A 166 -7.80 0.51 16.07
N GLY A 167 -7.33 1.75 15.90
CA GLY A 167 -8.23 2.88 15.62
C GLY A 167 -8.86 2.82 14.21
N GLY A 168 -8.05 2.62 13.17
CA GLY A 168 -8.53 2.58 11.79
C GLY A 168 -9.28 1.29 11.47
N ILE A 169 -8.60 0.14 11.58
CA ILE A 169 -9.16 -1.18 11.29
C ILE A 169 -8.89 -2.19 12.40
N ILE A 170 -9.90 -2.99 12.73
CA ILE A 170 -9.76 -4.14 13.63
C ILE A 170 -10.03 -5.45 12.88
N ILE A 171 -9.11 -6.42 13.00
CA ILE A 171 -9.21 -7.74 12.36
C ILE A 171 -9.16 -8.82 13.43
N LEU A 172 -10.28 -9.53 13.62
CA LEU A 172 -10.47 -10.52 14.67
C LEU A 172 -11.01 -11.84 14.11
N SER A 173 -11.05 -12.87 14.97
CA SER A 173 -11.75 -14.13 14.74
C SER A 173 -11.38 -14.83 13.43
N ASN A 174 -10.08 -14.95 13.13
CA ASN A 174 -9.57 -15.51 11.88
C ASN A 174 -9.97 -14.75 10.62
N GLY A 175 -10.25 -13.44 10.72
CA GLY A 175 -10.45 -12.58 9.55
C GLY A 175 -9.23 -12.58 8.63
N GLN A 176 -9.44 -12.59 7.32
CA GLN A 176 -8.40 -12.58 6.30
C GLN A 176 -8.76 -11.61 5.17
N PRO A 177 -9.09 -10.33 5.45
CA PRO A 177 -9.52 -9.38 4.41
C PRO A 177 -8.40 -9.07 3.42
N THR A 178 -8.78 -8.60 2.23
CA THR A 178 -7.87 -7.98 1.25
C THR A 178 -8.09 -6.47 1.24
N ILE A 179 -7.07 -5.71 1.61
CA ILE A 179 -7.07 -4.26 1.64
C ILE A 179 -6.03 -3.77 0.64
N ARG A 180 -6.42 -2.87 -0.27
CA ARG A 180 -5.48 -2.32 -1.25
C ARG A 180 -5.76 -0.88 -1.63
N ASN A 181 -4.75 -0.15 -2.07
CA ASN A 181 -4.88 1.26 -2.48
C ASN A 181 -5.54 2.13 -1.40
N CYS A 182 -5.29 1.82 -0.14
CA CYS A 182 -5.94 2.47 1.00
C CYS A 182 -4.94 3.28 1.81
N THR A 183 -5.37 4.43 2.33
CA THR A 183 -4.56 5.26 3.22
C THR A 183 -5.19 5.28 4.61
N PHE A 184 -4.49 4.73 5.61
CA PHE A 184 -4.85 4.85 7.02
C PHE A 184 -4.09 6.04 7.62
N ILE A 185 -4.81 7.11 7.93
CA ILE A 185 -4.20 8.38 8.33
C ILE A 185 -4.76 8.93 9.63
N GLY A 186 -3.86 9.34 10.53
CA GLY A 186 -4.25 10.05 11.76
C GLY A 186 -5.09 9.23 12.74
N ASN A 187 -5.13 7.90 12.60
CA ASN A 187 -5.90 7.05 13.50
C ASN A 187 -5.14 6.86 14.82
N ARG A 188 -5.90 6.71 15.90
CA ARG A 188 -5.37 6.73 17.26
C ARG A 188 -5.83 5.54 18.10
N CYS A 189 -4.96 5.09 19.00
CA CYS A 189 -5.28 4.09 19.99
C CYS A 189 -4.48 4.32 21.29
N THR A 190 -5.07 4.02 22.45
CA THR A 190 -4.39 4.14 23.76
C THR A 190 -3.58 2.91 24.16
N PHE A 191 -3.82 1.75 23.54
CA PHE A 191 -3.10 0.50 23.83
C PHE A 191 -2.34 -0.04 22.61
N GLY A 192 -3.05 -0.40 21.54
CA GLY A 192 -2.52 -1.04 20.33
C GLY A 192 -2.17 -0.07 19.19
N GLY A 193 -2.24 -0.62 17.96
CA GLY A 193 -2.04 0.11 16.70
C GLY A 193 -3.01 1.26 16.51
N GLY A 194 -2.50 2.44 16.17
CA GLY A 194 -3.33 3.55 15.74
C GLY A 194 -4.07 3.21 14.44
N ALA A 195 -3.32 2.74 13.42
CA ALA A 195 -3.92 2.33 12.15
C ALA A 195 -4.74 1.05 12.26
N GLY A 196 -4.24 0.03 12.97
CA GLY A 196 -5.01 -1.20 13.13
C GLY A 196 -4.49 -2.23 14.12
N TYR A 197 -5.34 -3.21 14.38
CA TYR A 197 -5.06 -4.33 15.29
C TYR A 197 -5.41 -5.67 14.65
N VAL A 198 -4.51 -6.65 14.80
CA VAL A 198 -4.71 -8.03 14.34
C VAL A 198 -4.36 -9.01 15.46
N LEU A 199 -5.32 -9.80 15.94
CA LEU A 199 -5.10 -10.86 16.92
C LEU A 199 -5.48 -12.19 16.29
N SER A 200 -4.67 -13.24 16.18
CA SER A 200 -5.10 -14.56 15.67
C SER A 200 -5.87 -14.51 14.34
N ALA A 201 -5.49 -13.61 13.45
CA ALA A 201 -6.14 -13.36 12.17
C ALA A 201 -5.08 -13.07 11.09
N GLY A 202 -5.48 -13.10 9.82
CA GLY A 202 -4.62 -12.74 8.71
C GLY A 202 -4.97 -11.36 8.16
N GLY A 203 -4.51 -11.11 6.95
CA GLY A 203 -4.84 -9.92 6.19
C GLY A 203 -3.77 -9.62 5.16
N SER A 204 -4.19 -9.12 4.01
CA SER A 204 -3.27 -8.60 3.01
C SER A 204 -3.50 -7.11 2.83
N PHE A 205 -2.41 -6.36 2.95
CA PHE A 205 -2.35 -4.94 2.67
C PHE A 205 -1.40 -4.75 1.48
N THR A 206 -1.93 -4.26 0.35
CA THR A 206 -1.16 -4.05 -0.88
C THR A 206 -1.29 -2.58 -1.31
N ASP A 207 -0.19 -1.89 -1.53
CA ASP A 207 -0.18 -0.48 -1.96
C ASP A 207 -1.00 0.39 -1.00
N CYS A 208 -0.76 0.18 0.30
CA CYS A 208 -1.43 0.90 1.38
C CYS A 208 -0.47 1.83 2.10
N ASP A 209 -0.98 2.99 2.47
CA ASP A 209 -0.25 4.01 3.19
C ASP A 209 -0.72 4.09 4.65
N PHE A 210 0.23 4.04 5.59
CA PHE A 210 -0.01 4.21 7.02
C PHE A 210 0.73 5.45 7.48
N ILE A 211 0.00 6.55 7.64
CA ILE A 211 0.57 7.89 7.80
C ILE A 211 0.09 8.53 9.10
N ASP A 212 1.01 9.07 9.89
CA ASP A 212 0.70 9.88 11.08
C ASP A 212 -0.23 9.17 12.09
N ASN A 213 -0.21 7.83 12.16
CA ASN A 213 -1.01 7.09 13.13
C ASN A 213 -0.32 7.05 14.48
N LEU A 214 -1.12 7.16 15.55
CA LEU A 214 -0.64 7.17 16.93
C LEU A 214 -1.17 5.94 17.68
N GLY A 215 -0.29 4.98 17.90
CA GLY A 215 -0.53 3.89 18.81
C GLY A 215 -0.10 4.23 20.23
N GLY A 216 -0.63 3.49 21.19
CA GLY A 216 -0.34 3.70 22.60
C GLY A 216 0.93 2.98 23.03
N SER A 217 0.75 1.80 23.62
CA SER A 217 1.82 0.99 24.20
C SER A 217 2.59 0.15 23.18
N TYR A 218 1.95 -0.23 22.07
CA TYR A 218 2.49 -1.22 21.13
C TYR A 218 2.98 -0.57 19.83
N GLY A 219 2.43 -0.94 18.67
CA GLY A 219 2.81 -0.35 17.39
C GLY A 219 2.07 0.95 17.08
N GLY A 220 2.68 1.90 16.39
CA GLY A 220 2.03 3.16 15.99
C GLY A 220 1.04 2.98 14.85
N ALA A 221 1.41 2.18 13.85
CA ALA A 221 0.49 1.72 12.82
C ALA A 221 -0.22 0.44 13.27
N PHE A 222 0.50 -0.67 13.44
CA PHE A 222 -0.09 -1.97 13.76
C PHE A 222 0.42 -2.58 15.06
N ASP A 223 -0.51 -3.09 15.85
CA ASP A 223 -0.28 -4.14 16.85
C ASP A 223 -0.76 -5.46 16.24
N THR A 224 0.11 -6.47 16.21
CA THR A 224 -0.24 -7.80 15.70
C THR A 224 0.16 -8.90 16.66
N ASN A 225 -0.79 -9.76 17.01
CA ASN A 225 -0.62 -10.90 17.89
C ASN A 225 -1.04 -12.19 17.18
N ALA A 226 -0.14 -13.17 17.04
CA ALA A 226 -0.41 -14.49 16.45
C ALA A 226 -1.13 -14.46 15.08
N GLY A 227 -0.98 -13.38 14.31
CA GLY A 227 -1.63 -13.19 13.02
C GLY A 227 -0.68 -13.24 11.83
N ALA A 228 -1.09 -13.93 10.75
CA ALA A 228 -0.31 -14.05 9.52
C ALA A 228 -0.64 -12.91 8.55
N VAL A 229 -0.05 -11.73 8.80
CA VAL A 229 -0.31 -10.51 8.03
C VAL A 229 0.76 -10.31 6.97
N THR A 230 0.33 -9.84 5.80
CA THR A 230 1.20 -9.49 4.68
C THR A 230 1.06 -8.01 4.35
N TRP A 231 2.19 -7.32 4.21
CA TRP A 231 2.28 -5.96 3.67
C TRP A 231 3.15 -5.99 2.42
N THR A 232 2.65 -5.46 1.32
CA THR A 232 3.35 -5.42 0.02
C THR A 232 3.18 -4.05 -0.61
N GLY A 233 4.28 -3.41 -1.03
CA GLY A 233 4.20 -2.07 -1.63
C GLY A 233 3.72 -0.98 -0.66
N CYS A 234 3.73 -1.23 0.65
CA CYS A 234 3.14 -0.31 1.61
C CYS A 234 4.14 0.76 2.09
N LEU A 235 3.62 1.95 2.40
CA LEU A 235 4.35 3.02 3.08
C LEU A 235 3.94 3.11 4.55
N PHE A 236 4.93 3.15 5.45
CA PHE A 236 4.75 3.49 6.85
C PHE A 236 5.51 4.78 7.14
N ARG A 237 4.78 5.89 7.31
CA ARG A 237 5.39 7.21 7.53
C ARG A 237 4.90 7.88 8.79
N ASN A 238 5.83 8.42 9.57
CA ASN A 238 5.55 9.26 10.75
C ASN A 238 4.61 8.61 11.79
N ASN A 239 4.53 7.28 11.83
CA ASN A 239 3.74 6.61 12.85
C ASN A 239 4.49 6.64 14.19
N GLN A 240 3.75 6.68 15.29
CA GLN A 240 4.32 6.80 16.62
C GLN A 240 3.63 5.88 17.62
N ALA A 241 4.42 5.24 18.49
CA ALA A 241 3.93 4.60 19.72
C ALA A 241 5.07 4.44 20.73
N ALA A 242 4.79 3.87 21.90
CA ALA A 242 5.80 3.58 22.91
C ALA A 242 6.83 2.55 22.41
N ARG A 243 6.39 1.37 21.96
CA ARG A 243 7.28 0.23 21.67
C ARG A 243 7.70 0.10 20.22
N ALA A 244 6.82 0.34 19.26
CA ALA A 244 7.17 0.31 17.85
C ALA A 244 6.58 1.50 17.11
N GLY A 245 7.38 2.33 16.43
CA GLY A 245 6.80 3.47 15.72
C GLY A 245 5.83 3.05 14.63
N ALA A 246 6.10 1.97 13.89
CA ALA A 246 5.19 1.43 12.87
C ALA A 246 4.53 0.12 13.31
N ILE A 247 5.25 -1.00 13.27
CA ILE A 247 4.67 -2.33 13.44
C ILE A 247 5.24 -3.00 14.69
N GLU A 248 4.34 -3.39 15.58
CA GLU A 248 4.63 -4.35 16.63
C GLU A 248 4.09 -5.72 16.24
N THR A 249 4.90 -6.76 16.44
CA THR A 249 4.51 -8.14 16.20
C THR A 249 4.93 -9.05 17.32
N TYR A 250 4.02 -9.92 17.73
CA TYR A 250 4.23 -10.94 18.75
C TYR A 250 3.50 -12.25 18.41
N GLY A 251 3.93 -13.36 19.02
CA GLY A 251 3.24 -14.64 18.98
C GLY A 251 3.49 -15.45 17.71
N VAL A 252 3.09 -16.72 17.75
CA VAL A 252 3.40 -17.73 16.73
C VAL A 252 2.59 -17.48 15.44
N ALA A 253 3.15 -16.66 14.55
CA ALA A 253 2.67 -16.51 13.18
C ALA A 253 3.76 -15.99 12.25
N ASN A 254 3.60 -16.28 10.96
CA ASN A 254 4.47 -15.84 9.88
C ASN A 254 3.96 -14.52 9.31
N ARG A 255 4.77 -13.46 9.38
CA ARG A 255 4.46 -12.17 8.79
C ARG A 255 5.42 -11.87 7.66
N SER A 256 4.91 -11.27 6.58
CA SER A 256 5.70 -10.89 5.41
C SER A 256 5.61 -9.40 5.17
N ILE A 257 6.75 -8.77 4.94
CA ILE A 257 6.89 -7.34 4.61
C ILE A 257 7.76 -7.29 3.35
N THR A 258 7.19 -6.87 2.23
CA THR A 258 7.87 -6.90 0.91
C THR A 258 7.68 -5.59 0.16
N ASN A 259 8.73 -5.03 -0.44
CA ASN A 259 8.66 -3.76 -1.19
C ASN A 259 8.05 -2.61 -0.36
N CYS A 260 8.24 -2.64 0.95
CA CYS A 260 7.70 -1.63 1.85
C CYS A 260 8.74 -0.59 2.21
N VAL A 261 8.25 0.61 2.50
CA VAL A 261 9.06 1.76 2.90
C VAL A 261 8.66 2.19 4.31
N PHE A 262 9.64 2.33 5.20
CA PHE A 262 9.45 2.80 6.59
C PHE A 262 10.25 4.07 6.79
N ILE A 263 9.56 5.20 6.91
CA ILE A 263 10.17 6.53 7.01
C ILE A 263 9.70 7.23 8.28
N GLN A 264 10.65 7.78 9.05
CA GLN A 264 10.35 8.69 10.16
C GLN A 264 9.39 8.13 11.23
N ASN A 265 9.27 6.80 11.35
CA ASN A 265 8.48 6.21 12.42
C ASN A 265 9.24 6.34 13.75
N ARG A 266 8.50 6.59 14.84
CA ARG A 266 9.10 6.96 16.13
C ARG A 266 8.58 6.09 17.26
N ALA A 267 9.49 5.42 17.94
CA ALA A 267 9.24 4.80 19.23
C ALA A 267 9.66 5.73 20.39
N THR A 268 8.81 5.86 21.40
CA THR A 268 8.99 6.84 22.49
C THR A 268 9.44 6.26 23.83
N SER A 269 9.30 4.95 24.07
CA SER A 269 9.70 4.29 25.32
C SER A 269 10.98 3.46 25.20
N SER A 270 11.40 2.82 26.30
CA SER A 270 12.51 1.87 26.34
C SER A 270 12.17 0.50 25.77
N ASN A 271 13.22 -0.21 25.35
CA ASN A 271 13.19 -1.52 24.70
C ASN A 271 12.32 -1.53 23.43
N SER A 272 12.51 -0.52 22.59
CA SER A 272 11.61 -0.16 21.50
C SER A 272 12.30 -0.11 20.13
N GLY A 273 11.58 -0.53 19.09
CA GLY A 273 12.03 -0.51 17.70
C GLY A 273 11.44 0.70 16.98
N GLY A 274 12.26 1.58 16.40
CA GLY A 274 11.76 2.83 15.84
C GLY A 274 10.74 2.63 14.72
N ALA A 275 10.97 1.70 13.79
CA ALA A 275 9.97 1.24 12.83
C ALA A 275 9.32 -0.08 13.25
N VAL A 276 10.10 -1.16 13.37
CA VAL A 276 9.55 -2.49 13.66
C VAL A 276 10.10 -3.06 14.94
N TRP A 277 9.20 -3.59 15.77
CA TRP A 277 9.54 -4.40 16.94
C TRP A 277 8.97 -5.82 16.77
N SER A 278 9.84 -6.81 16.86
CA SER A 278 9.49 -8.24 16.78
C SER A 278 9.75 -8.94 18.10
N GLY A 279 8.68 -9.40 18.74
CA GLY A 279 8.68 -10.08 20.02
C GLY A 279 8.77 -11.60 19.93
N ASN A 280 8.58 -12.24 21.08
CA ASN A 280 8.78 -13.68 21.25
C ASN A 280 7.92 -14.50 20.29
N SER A 281 8.55 -15.54 19.72
CA SER A 281 7.91 -16.54 18.85
C SER A 281 7.33 -16.01 17.54
N ALA A 282 7.49 -14.72 17.23
CA ALA A 282 7.13 -14.17 15.92
C ALA A 282 8.13 -14.63 14.86
N THR A 283 7.64 -14.95 13.67
CA THR A 283 8.49 -15.15 12.49
C THR A 283 8.20 -14.04 11.49
N VAL A 284 9.21 -13.23 11.18
CA VAL A 284 9.08 -12.07 10.29
C VAL A 284 10.03 -12.22 9.12
N THR A 285 9.49 -12.17 7.91
CA THR A 285 10.25 -12.17 6.67
C THR A 285 10.16 -10.78 6.06
N VAL A 286 11.31 -10.11 5.93
CA VAL A 286 11.43 -8.79 5.33
C VAL A 286 12.24 -8.90 4.05
N ARG A 287 11.67 -8.48 2.93
CA ARG A 287 12.28 -8.57 1.60
C ARG A 287 12.20 -7.23 0.91
N ASN A 288 13.30 -6.75 0.34
CA ASN A 288 13.25 -5.63 -0.60
C ASN A 288 12.59 -4.41 0.06
N CYS A 289 12.99 -4.08 1.29
CA CYS A 289 12.38 -3.00 2.06
C CYS A 289 13.41 -1.91 2.36
N THR A 290 12.93 -0.68 2.49
CA THR A 290 13.77 0.48 2.81
C THR A 290 13.33 1.10 4.13
N PHE A 291 14.21 1.12 5.13
CA PHE A 291 14.00 1.70 6.47
C PHE A 291 14.92 2.91 6.65
N VAL A 292 14.34 4.10 6.68
CA VAL A 292 15.10 5.35 6.72
C VAL A 292 14.56 6.33 7.76
N ALA A 293 15.49 6.97 8.48
CA ALA A 293 15.16 8.04 9.44
C ALA A 293 14.16 7.66 10.54
N ASN A 294 13.98 6.37 10.83
CA ASN A 294 13.17 5.93 11.95
C ASN A 294 13.94 6.17 13.25
N THR A 295 13.22 6.42 14.34
CA THR A 295 13.81 6.85 15.60
C THR A 295 13.34 6.03 16.79
N SER A 296 14.25 5.68 17.69
CA SER A 296 13.93 5.16 19.03
C SER A 296 14.47 6.14 20.06
N ALA A 297 13.61 6.66 20.93
CA ALA A 297 13.98 7.72 21.87
C ALA A 297 14.98 7.27 22.94
N THR A 298 15.08 5.97 23.24
CA THR A 298 15.82 5.49 24.42
C THR A 298 16.64 4.22 24.21
N THR A 299 16.50 3.50 23.08
CA THR A 299 17.24 2.25 22.82
C THR A 299 17.85 2.19 21.42
N THR A 300 18.66 1.16 21.19
CA THR A 300 19.16 0.76 19.87
C THR A 300 18.08 0.02 19.07
N GLY A 301 18.26 -0.11 17.75
CA GLY A 301 17.30 -0.80 16.87
C GLY A 301 16.19 0.07 16.30
N ALA A 302 16.47 1.36 16.04
CA ALA A 302 15.50 2.29 15.47
C ALA A 302 14.93 1.85 14.10
N GLY A 303 15.67 1.14 13.25
CA GLY A 303 15.12 0.53 12.04
C GLY A 303 14.31 -0.72 12.37
N TYR A 304 14.99 -1.74 12.91
CA TYR A 304 14.38 -3.02 13.26
C TYR A 304 14.95 -3.56 14.57
N LEU A 305 14.08 -3.96 15.50
CA LEU A 305 14.45 -4.61 16.76
C LEU A 305 13.78 -5.99 16.88
N ASN A 306 14.59 -7.04 17.02
CA ASN A 306 14.14 -8.38 17.39
C ASN A 306 14.50 -8.67 18.86
N THR A 307 13.50 -9.01 19.67
CA THR A 307 13.70 -9.31 21.09
C THR A 307 13.46 -10.78 21.45
N GLY A 308 13.04 -11.64 20.51
CA GLY A 308 12.72 -13.03 20.84
C GLY A 308 12.13 -13.91 19.74
N GLY A 309 12.01 -13.40 18.51
CA GLY A 309 11.48 -14.13 17.35
C GLY A 309 12.56 -14.57 16.38
N THR A 310 12.14 -15.07 15.22
CA THR A 310 13.00 -15.31 14.05
C THR A 310 12.74 -14.25 12.99
N SER A 311 13.77 -13.48 12.65
CA SER A 311 13.67 -12.41 11.66
C SER A 311 14.62 -12.69 10.50
N ASN A 312 14.10 -12.80 9.28
CA ASN A 312 14.88 -13.01 8.07
C ASN A 312 14.76 -11.76 7.20
N LEU A 313 15.82 -10.97 7.11
CA LEU A 313 15.87 -9.70 6.37
C LEU A 313 16.80 -9.89 5.17
N ALA A 314 16.33 -9.61 3.97
CA ALA A 314 17.17 -9.69 2.78
C ALA A 314 16.81 -8.66 1.71
N ASN A 315 17.78 -8.24 0.91
CA ASN A 315 17.62 -7.21 -0.12
C ASN A 315 17.12 -5.89 0.46
N CYS A 316 17.48 -5.55 1.71
CA CYS A 316 16.94 -4.38 2.38
C CYS A 316 17.95 -3.22 2.43
N VAL A 317 17.44 -2.01 2.63
CA VAL A 317 18.25 -0.84 2.98
C VAL A 317 17.87 -0.35 4.37
N PHE A 318 18.83 -0.24 5.27
CA PHE A 318 18.68 0.36 6.60
C PHE A 318 19.67 1.50 6.76
N TRP A 319 19.17 2.73 6.71
CA TRP A 319 20.02 3.91 6.68
C TRP A 319 19.46 5.08 7.48
N ASN A 320 20.33 5.83 8.16
CA ASN A 320 19.97 7.03 8.92
C ASN A 320 18.91 6.80 10.02
N ASN A 321 18.71 5.56 10.48
CA ASN A 321 17.85 5.30 11.63
C ASN A 321 18.63 5.65 12.92
N THR A 322 17.98 6.33 13.85
CA THR A 322 18.67 6.90 15.03
C THR A 322 18.05 6.49 16.37
N GLY A 323 18.89 6.15 17.32
CA GLY A 323 18.50 5.91 18.72
C GLY A 323 18.61 7.16 19.59
N SER A 324 18.85 6.93 20.89
CA SER A 324 19.08 7.99 21.88
C SER A 324 20.10 9.03 21.40
N ASN A 325 19.79 10.31 21.61
CA ASN A 325 20.61 11.47 21.21
C ASN A 325 20.94 11.53 19.70
N GLY A 326 20.14 10.90 18.84
CA GLY A 326 20.35 10.92 17.39
C GLY A 326 21.47 9.99 16.90
N SER A 327 21.98 9.08 17.74
CA SER A 327 23.05 8.15 17.35
C SER A 327 22.58 7.16 16.29
N THR A 328 23.39 6.90 15.26
CA THR A 328 23.13 5.84 14.26
C THR A 328 23.79 4.49 14.62
N THR A 329 24.66 4.47 15.62
CA THR A 329 25.41 3.27 16.05
C THR A 329 24.47 2.21 16.60
N ASN A 330 24.52 1.00 16.04
CA ASN A 330 23.65 -0.12 16.39
C ASN A 330 22.14 0.19 16.21
N ASN A 331 21.76 1.15 15.36
CA ASN A 331 20.37 1.57 15.22
C ASN A 331 19.66 1.03 13.97
N GLN A 332 20.37 0.36 13.09
CA GLN A 332 19.80 -0.13 11.84
C GLN A 332 18.99 -1.42 12.05
N VAL A 333 19.67 -2.46 12.53
CA VAL A 333 19.08 -3.76 12.88
C VAL A 333 19.69 -4.21 14.20
N THR A 334 18.85 -4.55 15.19
CA THR A 334 19.31 -5.02 16.51
C THR A 334 18.60 -6.32 16.89
N THR A 335 19.38 -7.22 17.49
CA THR A 335 18.87 -8.47 18.08
C THR A 335 19.21 -8.47 19.56
N SER A 336 18.22 -8.27 20.42
CA SER A 336 18.34 -8.42 21.88
C SER A 336 17.82 -9.76 22.39
N GLY A 337 17.17 -10.53 21.51
CA GLY A 337 16.80 -11.93 21.73
C GLY A 337 16.33 -12.58 20.43
N GLY A 338 16.20 -13.91 20.43
CA GLY A 338 15.83 -14.67 19.24
C GLY A 338 16.97 -14.74 18.20
N THR A 339 16.61 -14.87 16.93
CA THR A 339 17.56 -14.96 15.80
C THR A 339 17.19 -13.95 14.72
N THR A 340 18.17 -13.18 14.27
CA THR A 340 18.03 -12.30 13.11
C THR A 340 19.10 -12.63 12.09
N THR A 341 18.68 -12.92 10.87
CA THR A 341 19.56 -13.12 9.72
C THR A 341 19.39 -11.95 8.77
N VAL A 342 20.49 -11.30 8.41
CA VAL A 342 20.53 -10.21 7.44
C VAL A 342 21.46 -10.62 6.30
N THR A 343 20.96 -10.64 5.07
CA THR A 343 21.78 -10.95 3.88
C THR A 343 21.47 -10.01 2.73
N TYR A 344 22.43 -9.83 1.82
CA TYR A 344 22.27 -9.01 0.61
C TYR A 344 21.61 -7.66 0.90
N SER A 345 22.05 -6.96 1.96
CA SER A 345 21.41 -5.73 2.41
C SER A 345 22.41 -4.59 2.62
N LEU A 346 21.99 -3.36 2.33
CA LEU A 346 22.72 -2.13 2.62
C LEU A 346 22.41 -1.67 4.05
N VAL A 347 23.39 -1.77 4.96
CA VAL A 347 23.19 -1.47 6.38
C VAL A 347 24.24 -0.49 6.89
N GLN A 348 23.81 0.69 7.33
CA GLN A 348 24.71 1.69 7.91
C GLN A 348 25.44 1.13 9.14
N GLY A 349 26.78 1.25 9.15
CA GLY A 349 27.62 0.68 10.19
C GLY A 349 27.88 -0.83 10.04
N GLY A 350 27.29 -1.48 9.03
CA GLY A 350 27.48 -2.88 8.71
C GLY A 350 26.54 -3.84 9.44
N ALA A 351 26.33 -5.00 8.83
CA ALA A 351 25.65 -6.15 9.43
C ALA A 351 26.38 -7.43 9.04
N THR A 352 26.47 -8.38 9.97
CA THR A 352 27.00 -9.71 9.67
C THR A 352 26.07 -10.47 8.73
N GLY A 353 26.63 -11.34 7.89
CA GLY A 353 25.89 -12.13 6.92
C GLY A 353 26.39 -11.92 5.49
N THR A 354 26.01 -12.84 4.61
CA THR A 354 26.45 -12.86 3.21
C THR A 354 25.88 -11.67 2.42
N GLY A 355 26.72 -11.04 1.60
CA GLY A 355 26.30 -10.02 0.64
C GLY A 355 25.90 -8.67 1.26
N ASN A 356 26.08 -8.45 2.55
CA ASN A 356 25.77 -7.16 3.16
C ASN A 356 26.82 -6.10 2.83
N ILE A 357 26.36 -4.88 2.61
CA ILE A 357 27.18 -3.73 2.22
C ILE A 357 26.95 -2.60 3.23
N SER A 358 28.00 -1.86 3.62
CA SER A 358 27.90 -0.75 4.58
C SER A 358 28.23 0.63 4.01
N THR A 359 28.55 0.68 2.72
CA THR A 359 28.79 1.93 1.97
C THR A 359 27.48 2.71 1.79
N THR A 360 27.59 4.03 1.63
CA THR A 360 26.42 4.92 1.50
C THR A 360 25.53 4.50 0.32
N PRO A 361 24.19 4.41 0.49
CA PRO A 361 23.27 3.97 -0.57
C PRO A 361 23.17 4.90 -1.77
N LEU A 362 23.69 6.13 -1.72
CA LEU A 362 23.53 7.13 -2.78
C LEU A 362 22.07 7.28 -3.24
N PHE A 363 21.17 7.60 -2.29
CA PHE A 363 19.78 7.92 -2.64
C PHE A 363 19.71 9.12 -3.58
N VAL A 364 18.71 9.16 -4.46
CA VAL A 364 18.44 10.31 -5.34
C VAL A 364 18.30 11.59 -4.51
N ASN A 365 17.47 11.58 -3.45
CA ASN A 365 17.40 12.71 -2.51
C ASN A 365 16.90 12.28 -1.12
N LEU A 366 17.84 12.11 -0.18
CA LEU A 366 17.50 11.75 1.20
C LEU A 366 16.71 12.85 1.95
N ALA A 367 16.92 14.14 1.62
CA ALA A 367 16.27 15.24 2.34
C ALA A 367 14.76 15.32 2.06
N THR A 368 14.34 14.90 0.87
CA THR A 368 12.93 14.80 0.48
C THR A 368 12.39 13.37 0.54
N TYR A 369 13.21 12.41 1.02
CA TYR A 369 12.91 10.98 1.02
C TYR A 369 12.57 10.40 -0.36
N ASP A 370 13.26 10.89 -1.40
CA ASP A 370 13.39 10.14 -2.65
C ASP A 370 14.46 9.07 -2.44
N LEU A 371 14.00 7.87 -2.08
CA LEU A 371 14.84 6.76 -1.64
C LEU A 371 15.18 5.78 -2.75
N ARG A 372 14.90 6.14 -4.01
CA ARG A 372 15.46 5.45 -5.17
C ARG A 372 16.99 5.54 -5.13
N LEU A 373 17.67 4.50 -5.60
CA LEU A 373 19.12 4.49 -5.68
C LEU A 373 19.57 5.24 -6.94
N GLN A 374 20.66 6.00 -6.83
CA GLN A 374 21.38 6.47 -8.01
C GLN A 374 22.10 5.29 -8.66
N GLN A 375 22.32 5.34 -9.97
CA GLN A 375 22.92 4.25 -10.74
C GLN A 375 24.28 3.77 -10.19
N GLN A 376 25.09 4.68 -9.63
CA GLN A 376 26.41 4.36 -9.05
C GLN A 376 26.33 3.83 -7.61
N SER A 377 25.13 3.64 -7.08
CA SER A 377 24.93 3.10 -5.74
C SER A 377 25.50 1.70 -5.65
N PRO A 378 26.17 1.35 -4.54
CA PRO A 378 26.60 -0.02 -4.30
C PRO A 378 25.44 -0.99 -4.03
N GLY A 379 24.19 -0.49 -3.96
CA GLY A 379 22.99 -1.31 -3.82
C GLY A 379 22.34 -1.71 -5.14
N VAL A 380 22.79 -1.14 -6.27
CA VAL A 380 22.29 -1.47 -7.60
C VAL A 380 22.92 -2.80 -8.05
N ASP A 381 22.12 -3.71 -8.59
CA ASP A 381 22.52 -5.05 -9.04
C ASP A 381 23.33 -5.83 -7.97
N ALA A 382 22.95 -5.65 -6.70
CA ALA A 382 23.70 -6.16 -5.55
C ALA A 382 22.89 -7.14 -4.68
N GLY A 383 21.59 -7.26 -4.93
CA GLY A 383 20.66 -8.09 -4.18
C GLY A 383 20.71 -9.58 -4.56
N ASN A 384 19.77 -10.35 -4.02
CA ASN A 384 19.57 -11.76 -4.34
C ASN A 384 18.19 -11.97 -4.95
N SER A 385 18.17 -12.22 -6.26
CA SER A 385 16.96 -12.38 -7.07
C SER A 385 16.17 -13.64 -6.77
N SER A 386 16.77 -14.64 -6.12
CA SER A 386 16.07 -15.85 -5.66
C SER A 386 15.24 -15.62 -4.39
N LEU A 387 15.49 -14.53 -3.66
CA LEU A 387 14.78 -14.18 -2.43
C LEU A 387 13.56 -13.27 -2.66
N ILE A 388 13.33 -12.83 -3.90
CA ILE A 388 12.09 -12.16 -4.31
C ILE A 388 10.93 -13.17 -4.19
N PRO A 389 9.90 -12.89 -3.38
CA PRO A 389 8.74 -13.78 -3.26
C PRO A 389 8.04 -14.01 -4.60
N THR A 390 7.52 -15.22 -4.80
CA THR A 390 6.72 -15.56 -5.99
C THR A 390 5.53 -14.62 -6.13
N GLY A 391 5.28 -14.12 -7.34
CA GLY A 391 4.18 -13.20 -7.64
C GLY A 391 4.56 -11.71 -7.54
N ILE A 392 5.71 -11.38 -6.94
CA ILE A 392 6.22 -10.01 -6.92
C ILE A 392 6.94 -9.74 -8.24
N THR A 393 6.32 -8.90 -9.07
CA THR A 393 6.79 -8.52 -10.41
C THR A 393 7.15 -7.05 -10.53
N VAL A 394 6.63 -6.22 -9.62
CA VAL A 394 6.88 -4.77 -9.57
C VAL A 394 7.47 -4.36 -8.22
N ASP A 395 8.19 -3.25 -8.21
CA ASP A 395 8.78 -2.60 -7.04
C ASP A 395 7.77 -1.66 -6.36
N HIS A 396 8.25 -0.81 -5.44
CA HIS A 396 7.39 0.14 -4.73
C HIS A 396 6.78 1.24 -5.63
N ASP A 397 7.42 1.58 -6.75
CA ASP A 397 6.90 2.56 -7.72
C ASP A 397 5.95 1.92 -8.75
N GLY A 398 5.68 0.61 -8.63
CA GLY A 398 4.91 -0.15 -9.61
C GLY A 398 5.70 -0.43 -10.90
N LEU A 399 7.02 -0.24 -10.89
CA LEU A 399 7.91 -0.49 -12.02
C LEU A 399 8.50 -1.90 -11.93
N PRO A 400 8.98 -2.51 -13.04
CA PRO A 400 9.51 -3.87 -13.01
C PRO A 400 10.56 -4.09 -11.91
N ARG A 401 10.39 -5.16 -11.12
CA ARG A 401 11.26 -5.50 -9.97
C ARG A 401 12.54 -6.24 -10.35
N ARG A 402 12.69 -6.60 -11.62
CA ARG A 402 13.79 -7.41 -12.12
C ARG A 402 14.35 -6.70 -13.34
N VAL A 403 15.27 -5.79 -13.10
CA VAL A 403 15.93 -4.97 -14.12
C VAL A 403 17.42 -5.09 -13.90
N ASP A 404 18.17 -5.31 -14.97
CA ASP A 404 19.62 -5.37 -14.96
C ASP A 404 20.17 -4.05 -15.50
N ILE A 405 20.98 -3.34 -14.70
CA ILE A 405 21.65 -2.13 -15.15
C ILE A 405 23.01 -2.51 -15.70
N VAL A 406 23.06 -2.82 -17.00
CA VAL A 406 24.26 -3.31 -17.73
C VAL A 406 25.56 -2.52 -17.47
N ALA A 407 25.46 -1.21 -17.17
CA ALA A 407 26.62 -0.36 -16.88
C ALA A 407 27.18 -0.53 -15.44
N THR A 408 26.42 -1.16 -14.56
CA THR A 408 26.75 -1.45 -13.16
C THR A 408 27.19 -2.91 -13.04
N PRO A 409 28.33 -3.22 -12.41
CA PRO A 409 28.74 -4.60 -12.21
C PRO A 409 27.80 -5.35 -11.26
N ASP A 410 27.32 -6.52 -11.68
CA ASP A 410 26.63 -7.48 -10.82
C ASP A 410 27.50 -7.87 -9.62
N THR A 411 27.07 -7.48 -8.42
CA THR A 411 27.70 -7.91 -7.16
C THR A 411 26.81 -8.84 -6.34
N GLY A 412 25.54 -8.97 -6.73
CA GLY A 412 24.56 -9.86 -6.14
C GLY A 412 24.50 -11.24 -6.79
N VAL A 413 23.35 -11.91 -6.65
CA VAL A 413 23.14 -13.27 -7.19
C VAL A 413 21.76 -13.46 -7.83
N GLY A 414 21.77 -14.21 -8.93
CA GLY A 414 20.57 -14.57 -9.72
C GLY A 414 20.24 -13.51 -10.75
N ALA A 415 20.29 -13.87 -12.04
CA ALA A 415 20.11 -12.93 -13.15
C ALA A 415 18.63 -12.79 -13.58
N PRO A 416 18.15 -11.58 -13.95
CA PRO A 416 18.80 -10.29 -13.68
C PRO A 416 18.93 -10.05 -12.17
N VAL A 417 20.05 -9.46 -11.74
CA VAL A 417 20.31 -9.21 -10.32
C VAL A 417 19.45 -8.05 -9.87
N VAL A 418 18.72 -8.22 -8.76
CA VAL A 418 17.85 -7.17 -8.24
C VAL A 418 18.60 -6.17 -7.38
N ASP A 419 18.08 -4.96 -7.29
CA ASP A 419 18.57 -3.95 -6.37
C ASP A 419 18.25 -4.31 -4.90
N MET A 420 19.03 -3.73 -3.99
CA MET A 420 18.69 -3.69 -2.58
C MET A 420 17.72 -2.54 -2.29
N GLY A 421 16.69 -2.80 -1.49
CA GLY A 421 15.68 -1.83 -1.10
C GLY A 421 14.34 -2.02 -1.80
N ALA A 422 13.41 -1.11 -1.51
CA ALA A 422 12.02 -1.15 -2.01
C ALA A 422 11.86 -0.74 -3.48
N PHE A 423 12.82 0.01 -4.00
CA PHE A 423 12.84 0.51 -5.38
C PHE A 423 13.82 -0.32 -6.19
N GLU A 424 13.55 -0.44 -7.49
CA GLU A 424 14.42 -1.05 -8.48
C GLU A 424 14.88 0.05 -9.44
N THR A 425 16.18 0.18 -9.64
CA THR A 425 16.73 1.13 -10.61
C THR A 425 16.27 0.73 -11.99
N GLN A 426 15.68 1.67 -12.69
CA GLN A 426 15.20 1.46 -14.04
C GLN A 426 16.27 1.87 -15.04
N VAL A 427 16.33 1.18 -16.17
CA VAL A 427 17.09 1.68 -17.32
C VAL A 427 16.43 3.00 -17.73
N PRO A 428 17.19 4.10 -17.85
CA PRO A 428 16.64 5.34 -18.38
C PRO A 428 15.97 5.04 -19.72
N PRO A 429 14.78 5.60 -20.02
CA PRO A 429 14.24 5.48 -21.36
C PRO A 429 15.31 5.99 -22.34
N PRO A 430 15.48 5.34 -23.51
CA PRO A 430 16.39 5.84 -24.53
C PRO A 430 16.04 7.31 -24.81
N PRO A 431 17.03 8.16 -25.10
CA PRO A 431 16.77 9.55 -25.46
C PRO A 431 15.65 9.60 -26.51
N PRO A 432 14.68 10.52 -26.39
CA PRO A 432 13.65 10.63 -27.40
C PRO A 432 14.31 10.80 -28.76
N CYS A 433 13.80 10.07 -29.74
CA CYS A 433 14.24 10.11 -31.13
C CYS A 433 13.06 10.63 -31.96
N PRO A 434 12.75 11.94 -31.93
CA PRO A 434 11.54 12.48 -32.58
C PRO A 434 11.49 12.23 -34.10
N ALA A 435 12.66 11.97 -34.70
CA ALA A 435 12.81 11.65 -36.11
C ALA A 435 12.49 10.18 -36.47
N ASP A 436 12.39 9.28 -35.48
CA ASP A 436 11.85 7.92 -35.66
C ASP A 436 10.32 8.02 -35.55
N VAL A 437 9.73 8.37 -36.69
CA VAL A 437 8.31 8.70 -36.81
C VAL A 437 7.46 7.44 -36.73
N ASN A 438 8.02 6.29 -37.07
CA ASN A 438 7.31 5.01 -37.07
C ASN A 438 7.51 4.19 -35.77
N GLY A 439 8.51 4.53 -34.95
CA GLY A 439 8.80 3.94 -33.65
C GLY A 439 9.57 2.61 -33.70
N ASP A 440 10.29 2.31 -34.78
CA ASP A 440 11.03 1.05 -34.95
C ASP A 440 12.47 1.07 -34.41
N GLY A 441 12.91 2.21 -33.89
CA GLY A 441 14.23 2.43 -33.31
C GLY A 441 15.29 2.86 -34.32
N THR A 442 14.94 3.13 -35.58
CA THR A 442 15.85 3.60 -36.62
C THR A 442 15.23 4.73 -37.43
N VAL A 443 15.95 5.83 -37.63
CA VAL A 443 15.56 6.90 -38.55
C VAL A 443 16.02 6.54 -39.97
N ASP A 444 15.08 6.13 -40.82
CA ASP A 444 15.40 5.71 -42.19
C ASP A 444 14.38 6.16 -43.25
N GLY A 445 14.37 5.47 -44.41
CA GLY A 445 13.48 5.78 -45.52
C GLY A 445 11.99 5.61 -45.19
N ALA A 446 11.63 4.78 -44.22
CA ALA A 446 10.26 4.62 -43.74
C ALA A 446 9.77 5.89 -43.05
N ASP A 447 10.59 6.49 -42.19
CA ASP A 447 10.27 7.76 -41.51
C ASP A 447 10.21 8.91 -42.48
N LEU A 448 11.17 8.96 -43.43
CA LEU A 448 11.15 9.94 -44.50
C LEU A 448 9.85 9.86 -45.31
N GLY A 449 9.37 8.63 -45.57
CA GLY A 449 8.08 8.39 -46.21
C GLY A 449 6.90 8.99 -45.44
N LEU A 450 6.94 8.93 -44.11
CA LEU A 450 5.91 9.52 -43.24
C LEU A 450 5.98 11.04 -43.18
N VAL A 451 7.17 11.63 -43.14
CA VAL A 451 7.35 13.10 -43.19
C VAL A 451 6.89 13.64 -44.54
N VAL A 452 7.37 13.07 -45.65
CA VAL A 452 6.97 13.51 -46.99
C VAL A 452 5.49 13.22 -47.27
N GLY A 453 4.95 12.12 -46.74
CA GLY A 453 3.54 11.75 -46.90
C GLY A 453 2.57 12.71 -46.20
N ASN A 454 3.02 13.42 -45.16
CA ASN A 454 2.22 14.39 -44.40
C ASN A 454 2.56 15.85 -44.71
N TRP A 455 3.31 16.12 -45.78
CA TRP A 455 3.82 17.45 -46.12
C TRP A 455 2.72 18.53 -46.14
N SER A 456 2.99 19.67 -45.51
CA SER A 456 2.06 20.79 -45.32
C SER A 456 0.78 20.46 -44.51
N GLY A 457 0.73 19.28 -43.88
CA GLY A 457 -0.32 18.86 -42.97
C GLY A 457 0.15 18.86 -41.51
N SER A 458 -0.67 18.28 -40.64
CA SER A 458 -0.34 17.96 -39.25
C SER A 458 -0.28 16.45 -39.08
N GLY A 459 0.56 15.92 -38.19
CA GLY A 459 0.58 14.48 -37.93
C GLY A 459 1.92 13.99 -37.39
N SER A 460 2.17 12.69 -37.51
CA SER A 460 3.39 12.07 -36.97
C SER A 460 4.68 12.60 -37.62
N GLY A 461 4.60 13.21 -38.80
CA GLY A 461 5.76 13.83 -39.48
C GLY A 461 6.14 15.23 -38.96
N ASP A 462 5.41 15.80 -38.00
CA ASP A 462 5.69 17.11 -37.38
C ASP A 462 6.64 16.90 -36.20
N ILE A 463 7.93 16.86 -36.51
CA ILE A 463 9.03 16.47 -35.62
C ILE A 463 9.39 17.62 -34.67
N ASP A 464 9.29 18.88 -35.12
CA ASP A 464 9.52 20.05 -34.27
C ASP A 464 8.29 20.51 -33.48
N ALA A 465 7.14 19.85 -33.71
CA ALA A 465 5.85 20.07 -33.07
C ALA A 465 5.33 21.52 -33.23
N ASN A 466 5.64 22.16 -34.35
CA ASN A 466 5.15 23.51 -34.67
C ASN A 466 3.71 23.52 -35.24
N GLY A 467 3.15 22.35 -35.54
CA GLY A 467 1.82 22.16 -36.09
C GLY A 467 1.78 21.98 -37.62
N THR A 468 2.92 22.01 -38.32
CA THR A 468 3.02 21.88 -39.78
C THR A 468 4.24 21.06 -40.19
N VAL A 469 4.03 19.99 -40.95
CA VAL A 469 5.14 19.20 -41.54
C VAL A 469 5.77 19.95 -42.71
N ASP A 470 7.00 20.42 -42.55
CA ASP A 470 7.72 21.18 -43.57
C ASP A 470 9.24 20.88 -43.65
N GLY A 471 9.98 21.81 -44.26
CA GLY A 471 11.43 21.69 -44.44
C GLY A 471 12.22 21.63 -43.13
N ALA A 472 11.69 22.17 -42.04
CA ALA A 472 12.29 22.07 -40.71
C ALA A 472 12.27 20.63 -40.21
N ASP A 473 11.13 19.94 -40.32
CA ASP A 473 10.99 18.54 -39.93
C ASP A 473 11.87 17.62 -40.77
N LEU A 474 11.89 17.84 -42.09
CA LEU A 474 12.80 17.10 -42.98
C LEU A 474 14.26 17.32 -42.59
N GLY A 475 14.63 18.55 -42.21
CA GLY A 475 15.96 18.87 -41.70
C GLY A 475 16.29 18.09 -40.42
N LEU A 476 15.36 18.03 -39.48
CA LEU A 476 15.51 17.27 -38.24
C LEU A 476 15.65 15.77 -38.50
N LEU A 477 14.80 15.21 -39.37
CA LEU A 477 14.85 13.81 -39.76
C LEU A 477 16.20 13.44 -40.37
N LEU A 478 16.66 14.21 -41.37
CA LEU A 478 17.93 13.93 -42.04
C LEU A 478 19.14 14.10 -41.11
N SER A 479 19.06 15.00 -40.13
CA SER A 479 20.12 15.20 -39.13
C SER A 479 20.26 14.04 -38.15
N ALA A 480 19.20 13.23 -37.99
CA ALA A 480 19.12 12.10 -37.07
C ALA A 480 19.21 10.74 -37.78
N TRP A 481 19.55 10.70 -39.08
CA TRP A 481 19.53 9.47 -39.89
C TRP A 481 20.41 8.36 -39.31
N GLY A 482 19.82 7.17 -39.12
CA GLY A 482 20.48 6.00 -38.53
C GLY A 482 19.78 5.49 -37.27
N ALA A 483 20.45 4.60 -36.54
CA ALA A 483 19.91 4.02 -35.31
C ALA A 483 19.70 5.11 -34.25
N CYS A 484 18.56 5.06 -33.57
CA CYS A 484 18.29 5.93 -32.42
C CYS A 484 19.23 5.57 -31.25
N PRO A 485 19.70 6.57 -30.49
CA PRO A 485 20.69 6.40 -29.41
C PRO A 485 20.17 5.67 -28.17
#